data_AF-A0A839K4N6-F1
#
_entry.id   AF-A0A839K4N6-F1
#
_cell.length_a   1.000
_cell.length_b   1.000
_cell.length_c   1.000
_cell.angle_alpha   90.00
_cell.angle_beta   90.00
_cell.angle_gamma   90.00
#
_symmetry.space_group_name_H-M   'P 1'
#
loop_
_entity.id
_entity.type
_entity.pdbx_description
1 polymer ?
#
loop_
_entity_poly.entity_id
_entity_poly.type
_entity_poly.pdbx_seq_one_letter_code
_entity_poly.pdbx_strand_id
1 'polypeptide(L)'
;MRCKNFDERQLLLRGNAFKHGFIILIVCIFFDALFQFSSITEEGYSLVEGKWGHILLIVFAIVVCQIELLLSDAFDLDDKSSTLLFLPLGFIGFLLFISNIYHFLFDDCQLIYMNSLTREGAQFIMSILWLSLGSVYLYKKKHPKYSDEDRITLSNNK
;
A
#
# COMPACT_ATOMS: atom_id res chain seq x y z
N MET A 1 -35.68 13.50 -5.30
CA MET A 1 -34.95 12.29 -4.82
C MET A 1 -34.07 11.81 -5.95
N ARG A 2 -32.73 11.94 -5.80
CA ARG A 2 -31.76 11.61 -6.85
C ARG A 2 -31.39 10.12 -6.70
N CYS A 3 -31.95 9.25 -7.55
CA CYS A 3 -31.70 7.82 -7.47
C CYS A 3 -30.23 7.49 -7.73
N LYS A 4 -29.72 6.65 -6.83
CA LYS A 4 -28.33 6.42 -6.47
C LYS A 4 -27.75 5.26 -7.30
N ASN A 5 -27.72 5.39 -8.62
CA ASN A 5 -27.17 4.35 -9.52
C ASN A 5 -25.62 4.29 -9.52
N PHE A 6 -24.96 4.95 -8.56
CA PHE A 6 -23.53 4.83 -8.29
C PHE A 6 -23.19 3.66 -7.33
N ASP A 7 -24.16 2.91 -6.80
CA ASP A 7 -23.90 2.05 -5.63
C ASP A 7 -23.32 0.66 -5.96
N GLU A 8 -23.96 -0.19 -6.77
CA GLU A 8 -23.65 -1.64 -6.71
C GLU A 8 -22.32 -2.04 -7.35
N ARG A 9 -21.98 -1.53 -8.54
CA ARG A 9 -20.75 -1.95 -9.26
C ARG A 9 -19.49 -1.48 -8.53
N GLN A 10 -19.49 -0.26 -7.99
CA GLN A 10 -18.38 0.27 -7.20
C GLN A 10 -18.27 -0.46 -5.86
N LEU A 11 -19.39 -0.79 -5.20
CA LEU A 11 -19.41 -1.61 -3.99
C LEU A 11 -18.84 -3.01 -4.25
N LEU A 12 -19.19 -3.66 -5.36
CA LEU A 12 -18.66 -4.97 -5.75
C LEU A 12 -17.15 -4.92 -6.02
N LEU A 13 -16.66 -3.88 -6.71
CA LEU A 13 -15.22 -3.70 -6.95
C LEU A 13 -14.44 -3.48 -5.65
N ARG A 14 -14.96 -2.65 -4.73
CA ARG A 14 -14.36 -2.46 -3.41
C ARG A 14 -14.35 -3.75 -2.59
N GLY A 15 -15.45 -4.50 -2.64
CA GLY A 15 -15.55 -5.80 -1.97
C GLY A 15 -14.56 -6.82 -2.53
N ASN A 16 -14.31 -6.83 -3.83
CA ASN A 16 -13.35 -7.75 -4.44
C ASN A 16 -11.90 -7.40 -4.07
N ALA A 17 -11.52 -6.13 -4.17
CA ALA A 17 -10.19 -5.67 -3.77
C ALA A 17 -9.95 -5.90 -2.26
N PHE A 18 -10.97 -5.71 -1.42
CA PHE A 18 -10.85 -6.01 0.02
C PHE A 18 -10.64 -7.51 0.27
N LYS A 19 -11.38 -8.39 -0.43
CA LYS A 19 -11.17 -9.85 -0.34
C LYS A 19 -9.76 -10.22 -0.77
N HIS A 20 -9.26 -9.64 -1.86
CA HIS A 20 -7.92 -9.91 -2.34
C HIS A 20 -6.85 -9.43 -1.35
N GLY A 21 -6.98 -8.21 -0.83
CA GLY A 21 -6.10 -7.69 0.23
C GLY A 21 -6.13 -8.54 1.51
N PHE A 22 -7.30 -9.05 1.90
CA PHE A 22 -7.44 -9.93 3.05
C PHE A 22 -6.79 -11.30 2.82
N ILE A 23 -6.93 -11.88 1.63
CA ILE A 23 -6.23 -13.11 1.26
C ILE A 23 -4.72 -12.89 1.30
N ILE A 24 -4.22 -11.78 0.74
CA ILE A 24 -2.80 -11.43 0.79
C ILE A 24 -2.31 -11.32 2.23
N LEU A 25 -3.08 -10.65 3.10
CA LEU A 25 -2.73 -10.55 4.53
C LEU A 25 -2.64 -11.93 5.19
N ILE A 26 -3.63 -12.81 4.98
CA ILE A 26 -3.61 -14.18 5.52
C ILE A 26 -2.37 -14.92 5.02
N VAL A 27 -2.10 -14.85 3.71
CA VAL A 27 -0.94 -15.53 3.10
C VAL A 27 0.36 -15.00 3.70
N CYS A 28 0.51 -13.68 3.83
CA CYS A 28 1.68 -13.05 4.45
C CYS A 28 1.88 -13.51 5.91
N ILE A 29 0.82 -13.54 6.72
CA ILE A 29 0.87 -14.01 8.11
C ILE A 29 1.21 -15.50 8.16
N PHE A 30 0.66 -16.30 7.24
CA PHE A 30 0.92 -17.74 7.19
C PHE A 30 2.38 -18.00 6.81
N PHE A 31 2.93 -17.26 5.84
CA PHE A 31 4.35 -17.32 5.51
C PHE A 31 5.21 -16.92 6.70
N ASP A 32 4.92 -15.80 7.37
CA ASP A 32 5.66 -15.36 8.57
C ASP A 32 5.66 -16.45 9.67
N ALA A 33 4.50 -17.06 9.92
CA ALA A 33 4.38 -18.15 10.89
C ALA A 33 5.14 -19.42 10.46
N LEU A 34 5.13 -19.78 9.17
CA LEU A 34 5.90 -20.90 8.64
C LEU A 34 7.41 -20.67 8.74
N PHE A 35 7.87 -19.45 8.45
CA PHE A 35 9.27 -19.08 8.61
C PHE A 35 9.72 -19.18 10.07
N GLN A 36 8.91 -18.66 10.99
CA GLN A 36 9.16 -18.77 12.44
C GLN A 36 9.11 -20.23 12.92
N PHE A 37 8.20 -21.05 12.39
CA PHE A 37 8.12 -22.47 12.73
C PHE A 37 9.33 -23.25 12.23
N SER A 38 9.75 -23.03 10.98
CA SER A 38 10.93 -23.67 10.39
C SER A 38 12.22 -23.30 11.14
N SER A 39 12.29 -22.06 11.61
CA SER A 39 13.39 -21.45 12.38
C SER A 39 13.63 -22.08 13.76
N ILE A 40 12.64 -22.76 14.34
CA ILE A 40 12.79 -23.51 15.60
C ILE A 40 13.68 -24.76 15.41
N THR A 41 13.83 -25.25 14.17
CA THR A 41 14.47 -26.55 13.89
C THR A 41 15.94 -26.45 13.48
N GLU A 42 16.35 -25.39 12.78
CA GLU A 42 17.75 -25.08 12.47
C GLU A 42 17.89 -23.55 12.37
N GLU A 43 18.73 -22.96 13.22
CA GLU A 43 19.13 -21.53 13.22
C GLU A 43 18.05 -20.51 12.84
N GLY A 44 17.01 -20.32 13.67
CA GLY A 44 16.56 -18.99 14.07
C GLY A 44 16.21 -17.95 13.00
N TYR A 45 15.86 -18.31 11.77
CA TYR A 45 15.52 -17.36 10.71
C TYR A 45 14.23 -16.58 11.01
N SER A 46 14.34 -15.27 11.23
CA SER A 46 13.22 -14.35 11.26
C SER A 46 13.27 -13.45 10.04
N LEU A 47 12.15 -13.31 9.31
CA LEU A 47 12.08 -12.51 8.09
C LEU A 47 12.48 -11.05 8.34
N VAL A 48 12.14 -10.53 9.52
CA VAL A 48 12.46 -9.17 9.96
C VAL A 48 12.71 -9.18 11.46
N GLU A 49 13.70 -8.42 11.90
CA GLU A 49 14.08 -8.29 13.29
C GLU A 49 12.98 -7.60 14.13
N GLY A 50 12.47 -8.33 15.12
CA GLY A 50 11.54 -7.81 16.12
C GLY A 50 10.14 -7.45 15.60
N LYS A 51 9.43 -6.60 16.35
CA LYS A 51 8.01 -6.25 16.10
C LYS A 51 7.77 -5.51 14.77
N TRP A 52 8.84 -5.01 14.14
CA TRP A 52 8.77 -4.28 12.87
C TRP A 52 8.37 -5.17 11.70
N GLY A 53 8.63 -6.48 11.77
CA GLY A 53 8.21 -7.44 10.75
C GLY A 53 6.70 -7.52 10.59
N HIS A 54 5.99 -7.69 11.70
CA HIS A 54 4.52 -7.78 11.66
C HIS A 54 3.89 -6.47 11.17
N ILE A 55 4.45 -5.32 11.56
CA ILE A 55 3.98 -4.00 11.08
C ILE A 55 4.18 -3.91 9.56
N LEU A 56 5.34 -4.31 9.05
CA LEU A 56 5.65 -4.30 7.63
C LEU A 56 4.67 -5.15 6.82
N LEU A 57 4.31 -6.35 7.31
CA LEU A 57 3.35 -7.24 6.63
C LEU A 57 1.94 -6.61 6.57
N ILE A 58 1.51 -5.99 7.67
CA ILE A 58 0.22 -5.27 7.71
C ILE A 58 0.24 -4.10 6.73
N VAL A 59 1.29 -3.28 6.76
CA VAL A 59 1.45 -2.12 5.85
C VAL A 59 1.48 -2.59 4.40
N PHE A 60 2.18 -3.67 4.09
CA PHE A 60 2.23 -4.26 2.76
C PHE A 60 0.84 -4.64 2.26
N ALA A 61 0.07 -5.39 3.06
CA ALA A 61 -1.28 -5.80 2.67
C ALA A 61 -2.22 -4.60 2.46
N ILE A 62 -2.13 -3.58 3.33
CA ILE A 62 -2.90 -2.33 3.18
C ILE A 62 -2.52 -1.63 1.87
N VAL A 63 -1.23 -1.44 1.60
CA VAL A 63 -0.75 -0.73 0.41
C VAL A 63 -1.18 -1.45 -0.86
N VAL A 64 -1.04 -2.77 -0.93
CA VAL A 64 -1.46 -3.56 -2.10
C VAL A 64 -2.97 -3.44 -2.33
N CYS A 65 -3.77 -3.57 -1.26
CA CYS A 65 -5.23 -3.40 -1.33
C CYS A 65 -5.61 -1.99 -1.83
N GLN A 66 -4.95 -0.95 -1.31
CA GLN A 66 -5.21 0.43 -1.75
C GLN A 66 -4.79 0.65 -3.20
N ILE A 67 -3.63 0.16 -3.63
CA ILE A 67 -3.19 0.23 -5.03
C ILE A 67 -4.21 -0.44 -5.95
N GLU A 68 -4.72 -1.62 -5.59
CA GLU A 68 -5.74 -2.32 -6.37
C GLU A 68 -7.05 -1.51 -6.47
N LEU A 69 -7.47 -0.88 -5.37
CA LEU A 69 -8.63 0.02 -5.36
C LEU A 69 -8.44 1.23 -6.26
N LEU A 70 -7.24 1.84 -6.25
CA LEU A 70 -6.88 2.95 -7.13
C LEU A 70 -6.86 2.52 -8.61
N LEU A 71 -6.34 1.32 -8.89
CA LEU A 71 -6.28 0.80 -10.27
C LEU A 71 -7.67 0.43 -10.80
N SER A 72 -8.55 -0.06 -9.94
CA SER A 72 -9.92 -0.47 -10.25
C SER A 72 -10.91 0.70 -10.40
N ASP A 73 -10.45 1.95 -10.27
CA ASP A 73 -11.28 3.17 -10.32
C ASP A 73 -12.46 3.12 -9.33
N ALA A 74 -12.26 2.46 -8.18
CA ALA A 74 -13.27 2.30 -7.14
C ALA A 74 -13.47 3.58 -6.30
N PHE A 75 -12.58 4.56 -6.47
CA PHE A 75 -12.62 5.87 -5.82
C PHE A 75 -12.84 6.97 -6.85
N ASP A 76 -13.61 7.97 -6.45
CA ASP A 76 -13.70 9.22 -7.21
C ASP A 76 -12.44 10.05 -6.89
N LEU A 77 -11.48 10.04 -7.80
CA LEU A 77 -10.17 10.69 -7.64
C LEU A 77 -10.27 12.23 -7.56
N ASP A 78 -11.43 12.79 -7.92
CA ASP A 78 -11.73 14.22 -7.82
C ASP A 78 -12.27 14.62 -6.43
N ASP A 79 -12.63 13.65 -5.59
CA ASP A 79 -13.08 13.94 -4.25
C ASP A 79 -11.90 14.42 -3.39
N LYS A 80 -12.07 15.59 -2.74
CA LYS A 80 -11.10 16.16 -1.80
C LYS A 80 -10.75 15.17 -0.68
N SER A 81 -11.68 14.28 -0.31
CA SER A 81 -11.45 13.25 0.69
C SER A 81 -10.34 12.27 0.29
N SER A 82 -10.30 11.85 -0.98
CA SER A 82 -9.26 10.94 -1.47
C SER A 82 -7.88 11.61 -1.53
N THR A 83 -7.82 12.89 -1.95
CA THR A 83 -6.59 13.68 -1.94
C THR A 83 -6.02 13.86 -0.54
N LEU A 84 -6.88 14.10 0.46
CA LEU A 84 -6.48 14.26 1.86
C LEU A 84 -5.96 12.97 2.50
N LEU A 85 -6.31 11.80 1.95
CA LEU A 85 -5.79 10.53 2.44
C LEU A 85 -4.46 10.18 1.74
N PHE A 86 -4.40 10.12 0.42
CA PHE A 86 -3.23 9.54 -0.25
C PHE A 86 -2.01 10.47 -0.31
N LEU A 87 -2.22 11.79 -0.38
CA LEU A 87 -1.13 12.75 -0.55
C LEU A 87 -0.25 12.88 0.70
N PRO A 88 -0.79 13.01 1.93
CA PRO A 88 0.03 13.03 3.14
C PRO A 88 0.76 11.71 3.38
N LEU A 89 0.13 10.57 3.09
CA LEU A 89 0.76 9.26 3.24
C LEU A 89 1.95 9.08 2.29
N GLY A 90 1.82 9.52 1.03
CA GLY A 90 2.96 9.56 0.09
C GLY A 90 4.08 10.49 0.55
N PHE A 91 3.73 11.66 1.10
CA PHE A 91 4.71 12.62 1.62
C PHE A 91 5.46 12.10 2.85
N ILE A 92 4.77 11.43 3.78
CA ILE A 92 5.39 10.75 4.92
C ILE A 92 6.35 9.65 4.42
N GLY A 93 5.94 8.87 3.42
CA GLY A 93 6.80 7.89 2.77
C GLY A 93 8.08 8.52 2.21
N PHE A 94 7.97 9.68 1.57
CA PHE A 94 9.11 10.42 1.03
C PHE A 94 10.08 10.92 2.11
N LEU A 95 9.56 11.50 3.20
CA LEU A 95 10.39 11.95 4.33
C LEU A 95 11.11 10.77 4.99
N LEU A 96 10.41 9.66 5.20
CA LEU A 96 11.01 8.43 5.73
C LEU A 96 12.09 7.90 4.79
N PHE A 97 11.86 7.90 3.48
CA PHE A 97 12.83 7.44 2.50
C PHE A 97 14.14 8.26 2.54
N ILE A 98 14.04 9.59 2.60
CA ILE A 98 15.21 10.46 2.75
C ILE A 98 15.94 10.19 4.06
N SER A 99 15.21 10.07 5.17
CA SER A 99 15.80 9.78 6.48
C SER A 99 16.54 8.45 6.47
N ASN A 100 15.97 7.40 5.88
CA ASN A 100 16.61 6.09 5.78
C ASN A 100 17.85 6.13 4.88
N ILE A 101 17.81 6.84 3.74
CA ILE A 101 18.99 7.04 2.89
C ILE A 101 20.11 7.73 3.68
N TYR A 102 19.77 8.74 4.49
CA TYR A 102 20.76 9.41 5.32
C TYR A 102 21.42 8.44 6.30
N HIS A 103 20.63 7.62 7.01
CA HIS A 103 21.17 6.60 7.91
C HIS A 103 22.05 5.56 7.19
N PHE A 104 21.69 5.14 5.98
CA PHE A 104 22.51 4.21 5.19
C PHE A 104 23.83 4.81 4.72
N LEU A 105 23.88 6.12 4.46
CA LEU A 105 25.08 6.79 3.96
C LEU A 105 26.04 7.24 5.06
N PHE A 106 25.53 7.54 6.26
CA PHE A 106 26.32 8.17 7.32
C PHE A 106 26.50 7.32 8.58
N ASP A 107 25.60 6.37 8.86
CA ASP A 107 25.61 5.57 10.11
C ASP A 107 25.96 4.09 9.88
N ASP A 108 26.50 3.71 8.71
CA ASP A 108 26.89 2.34 8.34
C ASP A 108 25.83 1.26 8.65
N CYS A 109 24.55 1.63 8.58
CA CYS A 109 23.46 0.72 8.85
C CYS A 109 23.38 -0.37 7.77
N GLN A 110 23.26 -1.63 8.19
CA GLN A 110 23.10 -2.76 7.27
C GLN A 110 21.61 -3.05 7.05
N LEU A 111 21.23 -3.29 5.79
CA LEU A 111 19.83 -3.56 5.42
C LEU A 111 19.41 -4.99 5.78
N ILE A 112 20.37 -5.92 5.71
CA ILE A 112 20.21 -7.34 6.09
C ILE A 112 21.37 -7.67 7.03
N TYR A 113 21.06 -8.24 8.19
CA TYR A 113 22.06 -8.70 9.15
C TYR A 113 21.74 -10.13 9.55
N MET A 114 22.72 -11.04 9.48
CA MET A 114 22.57 -12.46 9.84
C MET A 114 21.27 -13.09 9.29
N ASN A 115 21.01 -12.88 7.99
CA ASN A 115 19.88 -13.44 7.25
C ASN A 115 18.48 -12.94 7.68
N SER A 116 18.40 -11.89 8.50
CA SER A 116 17.16 -11.19 8.83
C SER A 116 17.19 -9.74 8.33
N LEU A 117 16.02 -9.20 8.00
CA LEU A 117 15.90 -7.79 7.68
C LEU A 117 16.03 -6.98 8.97
N THR A 118 16.97 -6.04 8.99
CA THR A 118 17.16 -5.16 10.16
C THR A 118 15.96 -4.22 10.32
N ARG A 119 15.84 -3.62 11.50
CA ARG A 119 14.83 -2.57 11.74
C ARG A 119 14.86 -1.47 10.67
N GLU A 120 16.05 -0.99 10.34
CA GLU A 120 16.23 0.09 9.34
C GLU A 120 15.87 -0.41 7.94
N GLY A 121 16.20 -1.66 7.60
CA GLY A 121 15.74 -2.30 6.36
C GLY A 121 14.21 -2.39 6.26
N ALA A 122 13.54 -2.72 7.37
CA ALA A 122 12.07 -2.75 7.41
C ALA A 122 11.45 -1.36 7.22
N GLN A 123 12.01 -0.34 7.88
CA GLN A 123 11.56 1.04 7.72
C GLN A 123 11.78 1.56 6.30
N PHE A 124 12.91 1.20 5.68
CA PHE A 124 13.19 1.51 4.30
C PHE A 124 12.18 0.89 3.34
N ILE A 125 11.87 -0.40 3.47
CA ILE A 125 10.84 -1.05 2.64
C ILE A 125 9.46 -0.39 2.86
N MET A 126 9.08 -0.09 4.10
CA MET A 126 7.83 0.62 4.37
C MET A 126 7.77 2.00 3.70
N SER A 127 8.89 2.73 3.68
CA SER A 127 8.97 4.03 2.99
C SER A 127 8.71 3.91 1.49
N ILE A 128 9.25 2.86 0.85
CA ILE A 128 9.03 2.55 -0.57
C ILE A 128 7.56 2.19 -0.83
N LEU A 129 6.94 1.43 0.06
CA LEU A 129 5.52 1.07 -0.06
C LEU A 129 4.63 2.32 -0.03
N TRP A 130 4.84 3.23 0.92
CA TRP A 130 4.08 4.48 1.00
C TRP A 130 4.33 5.39 -0.22
N LEU A 131 5.57 5.47 -0.70
CA LEU A 131 5.92 6.19 -1.92
C LEU A 131 5.24 5.60 -3.16
N SER A 132 5.17 4.27 -3.26
CA SER A 132 4.50 3.59 -4.37
C SER A 132 3.00 3.93 -4.42
N LEU A 133 2.34 3.95 -3.26
CA LEU A 133 0.92 4.32 -3.16
C LEU A 133 0.69 5.77 -3.62
N GLY A 134 1.51 6.71 -3.13
CA GLY A 134 1.44 8.12 -3.54
C GLY A 134 1.73 8.31 -5.04
N SER A 135 2.68 7.56 -5.59
CA SER A 135 3.04 7.61 -7.01
C SER A 135 1.93 7.10 -7.91
N VAL A 136 1.31 5.96 -7.55
CA VAL A 136 0.14 5.41 -8.26
C VAL A 136 -1.02 6.40 -8.23
N TYR A 137 -1.26 7.05 -7.08
CA TYR A 137 -2.28 8.09 -6.94
C TYR A 137 -2.04 9.27 -7.89
N LEU A 138 -0.83 9.83 -7.91
CA LEU A 138 -0.49 10.95 -8.79
C LEU A 138 -0.56 10.56 -10.28
N TYR A 139 -0.10 9.35 -10.62
CA TYR A 139 -0.19 8.82 -11.97
C TYR A 139 -1.64 8.72 -12.45
N LYS A 140 -2.52 8.12 -11.63
CA LYS A 140 -3.96 8.00 -11.93
C LYS A 140 -4.65 9.36 -12.01
N LYS A 141 -4.27 10.32 -11.17
CA LYS A 141 -4.79 11.68 -11.22
C LYS A 141 -4.40 12.41 -12.52
N LYS A 142 -3.17 12.18 -13.02
CA LYS A 142 -2.69 12.77 -14.28
C LYS A 142 -3.25 12.10 -15.52
N HIS A 143 -3.57 10.81 -15.44
CA HIS A 143 -4.12 10.00 -16.52
C HIS A 143 -5.49 9.41 -16.14
N PRO A 144 -6.54 10.26 -16.06
CA PRO A 144 -7.88 9.77 -15.82
C PRO A 144 -8.31 8.84 -16.97
N LYS A 145 -8.87 7.68 -16.62
CA LYS A 145 -9.27 6.65 -17.58
C LYS A 145 -10.51 7.04 -18.41
N TYR A 146 -11.22 8.09 -18.00
CA TYR A 146 -12.34 8.70 -18.70
C TYR A 146 -11.94 10.14 -19.07
N SER A 147 -12.11 10.51 -20.35
CA SER A 147 -11.97 11.89 -20.81
C SER A 147 -13.03 12.76 -20.12
N ASP A 148 -12.70 13.99 -19.77
CA ASP A 148 -13.64 14.94 -19.15
C ASP A 148 -14.94 15.11 -19.97
N GLU A 149 -14.88 14.87 -21.29
CA GLU A 149 -16.04 14.88 -22.19
C GLU A 149 -17.05 13.74 -21.91
N ASP A 150 -16.59 12.56 -21.47
CA ASP A 150 -17.47 11.44 -21.09
C ASP A 150 -18.14 11.70 -19.74
N ARG A 151 -17.48 12.43 -18.84
CA ARG A 151 -18.06 12.84 -17.54
C ARG A 151 -19.16 13.89 -17.74
N ILE A 152 -18.96 14.84 -18.67
CA ILE A 152 -19.94 15.90 -18.97
C ILE A 152 -21.16 15.33 -19.72
N THR A 153 -20.97 14.40 -20.66
CA THR A 153 -22.10 13.76 -21.35
C THR A 153 -22.94 12.87 -20.42
N LEU A 154 -22.32 12.17 -19.46
CA LEU A 154 -23.04 11.43 -18.41
C LEU A 154 -23.73 12.35 -17.37
N SER A 155 -23.25 13.59 -17.22
CA SER A 155 -23.88 14.63 -16.38
C SER A 155 -25.06 15.31 -17.09
N ASN A 156 -24.96 15.52 -18.41
CA ASN A 156 -25.97 16.23 -19.21
C ASN A 156 -27.11 15.35 -19.74
N ASN A 157 -26.95 14.01 -19.71
CA ASN A 157 -28.03 13.05 -20.00
C ASN A 157 -28.85 12.64 -18.75
N LYS A 158 -28.83 13.46 -17.69
CA LYS A 158 -29.62 13.30 -16.45
C LYS A 158 -30.54 14.48 -16.24
#